data_AF-A0A6J7W736-F1
#
_entry.id   AF-A0A6J7W736-F1
#
_cell.length_a   1.000
_cell.length_b   1.000
_cell.length_c   1.000
_cell.angle_alpha   90.00
_cell.angle_beta   90.00
_cell.angle_gamma   90.00
#
_symmetry.space_group_name_H-M   'P 1'
#
loop_
_entity.id
_entity.type
_entity.pdbx_description
1 polymer ?
#
loop_
_entity_poly.entity_id
_entity_poly.type
_entity_poly.pdbx_seq_one_letter_code
_entity_poly.pdbx_strand_id
1 'polypeptide(L)'
;MGITDYAQAALGDIVYVQLPKVGESVSAGKVCGEVESTKSVSEIYAPVSGVVLSINDALAKTPESINSDPYGAGWLVTIEVSVTPTDLLSAVEYGELTA
;
A
#
# COMPACT_ATOMS: atom_id res chain seq x y z
N MET A 1 -6.03 -2.66 0.65
CA MET A 1 -4.93 -1.75 1.03
C MET A 1 -4.11 -1.45 -0.21
N GLY A 2 -3.76 -0.18 -0.43
CA GLY A 2 -2.98 0.31 -1.57
C GLY A 2 -2.19 1.57 -1.17
N ILE A 3 -1.49 2.19 -2.13
CA ILE A 3 -0.93 3.54 -1.95
C ILE A 3 -1.80 4.60 -2.66
N THR A 4 -1.59 5.87 -2.36
CA THR A 4 -2.36 6.96 -2.94
C THR A 4 -1.74 7.47 -4.25
N ASP A 5 -2.53 8.21 -5.02
CA ASP A 5 -2.06 8.92 -6.21
C ASP A 5 -0.91 9.90 -5.89
N TYR A 6 -1.00 10.59 -4.75
CA TYR A 6 0.07 11.43 -4.24
C TYR A 6 1.38 10.64 -4.03
N ALA A 7 1.28 9.46 -3.40
CA ALA A 7 2.45 8.64 -3.10
C ALA A 7 3.11 8.09 -4.37
N GLN A 8 2.34 7.56 -5.33
CA GLN A 8 2.92 7.05 -6.58
C GLN A 8 3.59 8.19 -7.38
N ALA A 9 3.00 9.38 -7.41
CA ALA A 9 3.57 10.53 -8.11
C ALA A 9 4.88 10.99 -7.46
N ALA A 10 4.96 10.97 -6.13
CA ALA A 10 6.18 11.30 -5.38
C ALA A 10 7.31 10.28 -5.61
N LEU A 11 6.98 8.99 -5.73
CA LEU A 11 7.93 7.91 -6.01
C LEU A 11 8.43 7.94 -7.47
N GLY A 12 7.57 8.33 -8.41
CA GLY A 12 7.83 8.25 -9.85
C GLY A 12 7.64 6.82 -10.38
N ASP A 13 8.40 6.45 -11.41
CA ASP A 13 8.21 5.17 -12.12
C ASP A 13 8.51 3.97 -11.21
N ILE A 14 7.46 3.27 -10.77
CA ILE A 14 7.54 2.11 -9.88
C ILE A 14 7.97 0.89 -10.70
N VAL A 15 9.00 0.22 -10.23
CA VAL A 15 9.62 -0.93 -10.91
C VAL A 15 9.56 -2.21 -10.08
N TYR A 16 9.30 -2.10 -8.78
CA TYR A 16 9.23 -3.25 -7.90
C TYR A 16 8.35 -2.98 -6.68
N VAL A 17 7.74 -4.05 -6.15
CA VAL A 17 7.02 -4.03 -4.89
C VAL A 17 7.25 -5.34 -4.14
N GLN A 18 7.57 -5.22 -2.85
CA GLN A 18 7.60 -6.34 -1.93
C GLN A 18 6.33 -6.35 -1.10
N LEU A 19 5.56 -7.43 -1.21
CA LEU A 19 4.31 -7.63 -0.47
C LEU A 19 4.52 -8.62 0.69
N PRO A 20 3.75 -8.49 1.79
CA PRO A 20 3.73 -9.50 2.84
C PRO A 20 3.15 -10.81 2.32
N LYS A 21 3.32 -11.91 3.05
CA LYS A 21 2.78 -13.21 2.62
C LYS A 21 1.32 -13.37 3.01
N VAL A 22 0.54 -14.09 2.20
CA VAL A 22 -0.80 -14.53 2.60
C VAL A 22 -0.71 -15.39 3.88
N GLY A 23 -1.57 -15.11 4.84
CA GLY A 23 -1.57 -15.71 6.18
C GLY A 23 -0.64 -15.05 7.19
N GLU A 24 0.17 -14.08 6.77
CA GLU A 24 1.03 -13.31 7.68
C GLU A 24 0.21 -12.33 8.51
N SER A 25 0.59 -12.17 9.78
CA SER A 25 0.00 -11.17 10.68
C SER A 25 0.73 -9.83 10.51
N VAL A 26 -0.02 -8.76 10.28
CA VAL A 26 0.48 -7.39 10.22
C VAL A 26 -0.01 -6.59 11.42
N SER A 27 0.79 -5.59 11.83
CA SER A 27 0.48 -4.73 12.98
C SER A 27 0.43 -3.27 12.55
N ALA A 28 -0.60 -2.56 12.99
CA ALA A 28 -0.76 -1.13 12.69
C ALA A 28 0.53 -0.34 13.03
N GLY A 29 0.96 0.51 12.09
CA GLY A 29 2.16 1.34 12.24
C GLY A 29 3.49 0.59 12.14
N LYS A 30 3.49 -0.69 11.73
CA LYS A 30 4.71 -1.46 11.42
C LYS A 30 4.87 -1.66 9.93
N VAL A 31 6.12 -1.70 9.48
CA VAL A 31 6.48 -2.02 8.10
C VAL A 31 6.00 -3.43 7.77
N CYS A 32 5.33 -3.58 6.63
CA CYS A 32 4.85 -4.86 6.12
C CYS A 32 5.27 -5.11 4.66
N GLY A 33 5.95 -4.17 4.02
CA GLY A 33 6.39 -4.27 2.64
C GLY A 33 7.15 -3.01 2.21
N GLU A 34 7.46 -2.91 0.93
CA GLU A 34 8.14 -1.75 0.35
C GLU A 34 7.78 -1.60 -1.14
N VAL A 35 7.85 -0.37 -1.63
CA VAL A 35 7.69 -0.02 -3.05
C VAL A 35 8.98 0.66 -3.50
N GLU A 36 9.50 0.21 -4.63
CA GLU A 36 10.72 0.72 -5.23
C GLU A 36 10.44 1.32 -6.61
N SER A 37 10.93 2.53 -6.81
CA SER A 37 10.96 3.23 -8.08
C SER A 37 12.39 3.31 -8.62
N THR A 38 12.54 3.82 -9.84
CA THR A 38 13.87 4.11 -10.41
C THR A 38 14.70 5.14 -9.63
N LYS A 39 14.09 5.83 -8.65
CA LYS A 39 14.71 6.94 -7.91
C LYS A 39 14.87 6.68 -6.42
N SER A 40 14.02 5.83 -5.84
CA SER A 40 13.90 5.70 -4.38
C SER A 40 13.19 4.41 -3.98
N VAL A 41 13.42 4.00 -2.74
CA VAL A 41 12.69 2.92 -2.07
C VAL A 41 11.91 3.53 -0.91
N SER A 42 10.67 3.09 -0.71
CA SER A 42 9.82 3.54 0.40
C SER A 42 9.16 2.35 1.09
N GLU A 43 9.19 2.37 2.42
CA GLU A 43 8.54 1.36 3.25
C GLU A 43 7.02 1.54 3.22
N ILE A 44 6.30 0.41 3.19
CA ILE A 44 4.85 0.36 3.36
C ILE A 44 4.53 -0.05 4.78
N TYR A 45 3.80 0.81 5.47
CA TYR A 45 3.33 0.60 6.83
C TYR A 45 1.89 0.07 6.80
N ALA A 46 1.61 -0.95 7.61
CA ALA A 46 0.25 -1.46 7.74
C ALA A 46 -0.63 -0.41 8.46
N PRO A 47 -1.78 -0.01 7.88
CA PRO A 47 -2.68 0.96 8.52
C PRO A 47 -3.53 0.32 9.63
N VAL A 48 -3.61 -1.01 9.66
CA VAL A 48 -4.44 -1.79 10.57
C VAL A 48 -3.69 -3.03 11.04
N SER A 49 -4.07 -3.56 12.20
CA SER A 49 -3.65 -4.88 12.66
C SER A 49 -4.60 -5.94 12.11
N GLY A 50 -4.06 -7.09 11.69
CA GLY A 50 -4.87 -8.12 11.05
C GLY A 50 -4.04 -9.22 10.39
N VAL A 51 -4.69 -10.05 9.56
CA VAL A 51 -4.06 -11.12 8.79
C VAL A 51 -4.23 -10.87 7.31
N VAL A 52 -3.16 -11.03 6.52
CA VAL A 52 -3.20 -10.87 5.06
C VAL A 52 -4.02 -12.01 4.45
N LEU A 53 -5.12 -11.68 3.75
CA LEU A 53 -5.98 -12.66 3.09
C LEU A 53 -5.57 -12.93 1.64
N SER A 54 -5.17 -11.88 0.93
CA SER A 54 -4.70 -11.98 -0.45
C SER A 54 -3.71 -10.87 -0.78
N ILE A 55 -2.87 -11.14 -1.78
CA ILE A 55 -1.93 -10.18 -2.35
C ILE A 55 -2.23 -10.01 -3.85
N ASN A 56 -1.81 -8.90 -4.42
CA ASN A 56 -1.92 -8.67 -5.85
C ASN A 56 -0.72 -9.26 -6.61
N ASP A 57 -0.80 -10.56 -6.93
CA ASP A 57 0.26 -11.28 -7.64
C ASP A 57 0.59 -10.70 -9.02
N ALA A 58 -0.31 -9.91 -9.62
CA ALA A 58 -0.04 -9.26 -10.90
C ALA A 58 1.12 -8.27 -10.83
N LEU A 59 1.33 -7.64 -9.66
CA LEU A 59 2.38 -6.62 -9.47
C LEU A 59 3.80 -7.16 -9.59
N ALA A 60 4.01 -8.48 -9.49
CA ALA A 60 5.30 -9.09 -9.79
C ALA A 60 5.69 -8.97 -11.27
N LYS A 61 4.72 -8.76 -12.16
CA LYS A 61 4.92 -8.60 -13.61
C LYS A 61 4.59 -7.19 -14.11
N THR A 62 3.63 -6.54 -13.47
CA THR A 62 3.12 -5.21 -13.88
C THR A 62 3.08 -4.24 -12.69
N PRO A 63 4.22 -3.95 -12.04
CA PRO A 63 4.28 -3.01 -10.91
C PRO A 63 3.84 -1.59 -11.28
N GLU A 64 4.01 -1.19 -12.54
CA GLU A 64 3.61 0.11 -13.10
C GLU A 64 2.09 0.35 -13.08
N SER A 65 1.30 -0.70 -12.86
CA SER A 65 -0.16 -0.56 -12.62
C SER A 65 -0.45 0.27 -11.37
N ILE A 66 0.47 0.32 -10.40
CA ILE A 66 0.38 1.21 -9.23
C ILE A 66 0.45 2.67 -9.67
N ASN A 67 1.28 3.02 -10.65
CA ASN A 67 1.34 4.39 -11.18
C ASN A 67 0.07 4.77 -11.95
N SER A 68 -0.53 3.82 -12.67
CA SER A 68 -1.66 4.10 -13.57
C SER A 68 -3.03 4.07 -12.88
N ASP A 69 -3.21 3.18 -11.90
CA ASP A 69 -4.48 2.97 -11.20
C ASP A 69 -4.24 2.53 -9.74
N PRO A 70 -3.70 3.41 -8.87
CA PRO A 70 -3.29 3.08 -7.51
C PRO A 70 -4.45 2.61 -6.60
N TYR A 71 -5.68 2.99 -6.94
CA TYR A 71 -6.89 2.66 -6.17
C TYR A 71 -7.68 1.47 -6.73
N GLY A 72 -7.48 1.12 -8.00
CA GLY A 72 -8.08 -0.03 -8.66
C GLY A 72 -7.09 -1.17 -8.85
N ALA A 73 -6.56 -1.34 -10.05
CA ALA A 73 -5.67 -2.44 -10.42
C ALA A 73 -4.35 -2.48 -9.62
N GLY A 74 -3.89 -1.34 -9.09
CA GLY A 74 -2.69 -1.18 -8.27
C GLY A 74 -2.87 -1.48 -6.78
N TRP A 75 -3.98 -2.08 -6.36
CA TRP A 75 -4.14 -2.53 -4.97
C TRP A 75 -3.01 -3.48 -4.56
N LEU A 76 -2.57 -3.44 -3.29
CA LEU A 76 -1.43 -4.22 -2.82
C LEU A 76 -1.88 -5.53 -2.16
N VAL A 77 -2.69 -5.43 -1.10
CA VAL A 77 -3.15 -6.58 -0.30
C VAL A 77 -4.56 -6.37 0.26
N THR A 78 -5.24 -7.46 0.62
CA THR A 78 -6.43 -7.45 1.47
C THR A 78 -6.08 -7.98 2.86
N ILE A 79 -6.67 -7.38 3.89
CA ILE A 79 -6.38 -7.71 5.30
C ILE A 79 -7.71 -8.00 6.00
N GLU A 80 -7.78 -9.13 6.68
CA GLU A 80 -8.81 -9.39 7.69
C GLU A 80 -8.49 -8.58 8.93
N VAL A 81 -9.30 -7.56 9.20
CA VAL A 81 -9.07 -6.60 10.28
C VAL A 81 -9.45 -7.23 11.61
N SER A 82 -8.49 -7.31 12.55
CA SER A 82 -8.72 -7.86 13.89
C SER A 82 -9.25 -6.81 14.88
N VAL A 83 -8.96 -5.53 14.65
CA VAL A 83 -9.40 -4.41 15.48
C VAL A 83 -9.82 -3.24 14.59
N THR A 84 -11.01 -2.69 14.82
CA THR A 84 -11.47 -1.50 14.10
C THR A 84 -10.52 -0.33 14.37
N PRO A 85 -9.92 0.27 13.32
CA PRO A 85 -8.98 1.37 13.51
C PRO A 85 -9.73 2.66 13.86
N THR A 86 -9.15 3.46 14.77
CA THR A 86 -9.73 4.74 15.22
C THR A 86 -9.01 5.97 14.67
N ASP A 87 -7.79 5.80 14.18
CA ASP A 87 -6.87 6.90 13.89
C ASP A 87 -6.60 7.04 12.38
N LEU A 88 -7.56 6.60 11.55
CA LEU A 88 -7.50 6.77 10.09
C LEU A 88 -8.15 8.07 9.66
N LEU A 89 -7.67 8.59 8.55
CA LEU A 89 -8.15 9.83 7.95
C LEU A 89 -9.28 9.55 6.97
N SER A 90 -10.25 10.46 6.94
CA SER A 90 -11.17 10.61 5.82
C SER A 90 -10.45 11.16 4.59
N ALA A 91 -11.11 11.07 3.43
CA ALA A 91 -10.57 11.64 2.18
C ALA A 91 -10.34 13.16 2.27
N VAL A 92 -11.17 13.88 3.03
CA VAL A 92 -11.03 15.33 3.23
C VAL A 92 -9.78 15.64 4.06
N GLU A 93 -9.63 14.99 5.22
CA GLU A 93 -8.47 15.18 6.09
C GLU A 93 -7.16 14.79 5.41
N TYR A 94 -7.14 13.71 4.63
CA TYR A 94 -5.96 13.35 3.85
C TYR A 94 -5.66 14.38 2.76
N GLY A 95 -6.69 14.86 2.06
CA GLY A 95 -6.56 15.90 1.03
C GLY A 95 -5.92 17.20 1.56
N GLU A 96 -6.25 17.60 2.79
CA GLU A 96 -5.65 18.78 3.44
C GLU A 96 -4.15 18.60 3.73
N LEU A 97 -3.68 17.36 3.98
CA LEU A 97 -2.26 17.07 4.23
C LEU A 97 -1.42 17.03 2.95
N THR A 98 -2.03 16.72 1.82
CA THR A 98 -1.34 16.52 0.53
C THR A 98 -1.57 17.64 -0.49
N ALA A 99 -2.28 18.70 -0.08
CA ALA A 99 -2.58 19.87 -0.92
C ALA A 99 -1.36 20.74 -1.22
#